data_AF-A0A956DC59-F1
#
_entry.id   AF-A0A956DC59-F1
#
_cell.length_a   1.000
_cell.length_b   1.000
_cell.length_c   1.000
_cell.angle_alpha   90.00
_cell.angle_beta   90.00
_cell.angle_gamma   90.00
#
_symmetry.space_group_name_H-M   'P 1'
#
loop_
_entity.id
_entity.type
_entity.pdbx_description
1 polymer ?
#
loop_
_entity_poly.entity_id
_entity_poly.type
_entity_poly.pdbx_seq_one_letter_code
_entity_poly.pdbx_strand_id
1 'polypeptide(L)'
;MSGGPRSGSDLVFEALWAPRWFGLDQGLAHGQEDTFDFRSPVPSRGLVMLAAGLDRPRYGARCRVIGISHPNLGRLQAVEVGKRLYRVVRHDASVVELDAEGGSLLRGLAHAPPDWTVRVTFQVLDELPD
;
A
#
# COMPACT_ATOMS: atom_id res chain seq x y z
N MET A 1 34.38 10.09 -6.40
CA MET A 1 33.41 9.00 -6.65
C MET A 1 33.67 7.93 -5.62
N SER A 2 32.83 7.80 -4.61
CA SER A 2 32.99 6.77 -3.57
C SER A 2 31.59 6.27 -3.16
N GLY A 3 31.08 5.31 -3.92
CA GLY A 3 29.87 4.57 -3.56
C GLY A 3 30.25 3.45 -2.60
N GLY A 4 30.02 3.65 -1.30
CA GLY A 4 30.04 2.58 -0.30
C GLY A 4 28.75 1.74 -0.37
N PRO A 5 28.79 0.47 0.05
CA PRO A 5 27.69 -0.48 -0.15
C PRO A 5 26.45 -0.03 0.63
N ARG A 6 25.31 0.01 -0.07
CA ARG A 6 23.98 0.15 0.55
C ARG A 6 23.69 -1.16 1.28
N SER A 7 24.04 -1.24 2.57
CA SER A 7 23.43 -2.26 3.43
C SER A 7 22.10 -1.68 3.88
N GLY A 8 21.06 -1.96 3.10
CA GLY A 8 19.69 -2.03 3.57
C GLY A 8 19.34 -3.52 3.57
N SER A 9 18.69 -4.04 4.61
CA SER A 9 18.26 -5.43 4.64
C SER A 9 17.58 -5.81 3.33
N ASP A 10 18.09 -6.84 2.66
CA ASP A 10 17.52 -7.39 1.41
C ASP A 10 16.19 -8.12 1.65
N LEU A 11 15.53 -7.88 2.79
CA LEU A 11 14.28 -8.50 3.14
C LEU A 11 13.17 -7.93 2.26
N VAL A 12 12.75 -8.75 1.30
CA VAL A 12 11.60 -8.52 0.46
C VAL A 12 10.46 -9.42 0.89
N PHE A 13 9.26 -8.85 1.03
CA PHE A 13 8.06 -9.60 1.39
C PHE A 13 6.82 -9.03 0.70
N GLU A 14 5.79 -9.86 0.58
CA GLU A 14 4.47 -9.45 0.13
C GLU A 14 3.56 -9.19 1.33
N ALA A 15 2.78 -8.12 1.26
CA ALA A 15 1.69 -7.84 2.17
C ALA A 15 0.39 -7.60 1.41
N LEU A 16 -0.72 -7.87 2.09
CA LEU A 16 -2.06 -7.50 1.63
C LEU A 16 -2.48 -6.17 2.23
N TRP A 17 -2.95 -5.28 1.38
CA TRP A 17 -3.60 -4.05 1.78
C TRP A 17 -5.07 -4.12 1.38
N ALA A 18 -5.93 -4.24 2.39
CA ALA A 18 -7.37 -4.22 2.22
C ALA A 18 -7.89 -2.94 2.88
N PRO A 19 -7.86 -1.79 2.17
CA PRO A 19 -8.25 -0.52 2.77
C PRO A 19 -9.77 -0.50 3.02
N ARG A 20 -10.14 0.10 4.15
CA ARG A 20 -11.51 0.06 4.69
C ARG A 20 -12.01 1.42 5.15
N TRP A 21 -11.11 2.40 5.30
CA TRP A 21 -11.42 3.66 5.94
C TRP A 21 -10.71 4.82 5.26
N PHE A 22 -11.48 5.51 4.45
CA PHE A 22 -11.04 6.61 3.59
C PHE A 22 -10.46 7.76 4.41
N GLY A 23 -9.37 8.32 3.91
CA GLY A 23 -8.60 9.36 4.59
C GLY A 23 -7.81 8.89 5.81
N LEU A 24 -7.95 7.63 6.24
CA LEU A 24 -7.18 7.04 7.34
C LEU A 24 -6.29 5.87 6.89
N ASP A 25 -6.54 5.34 5.69
CA ASP A 25 -5.67 4.37 5.05
C ASP A 25 -4.38 5.01 4.54
N GLN A 26 -3.29 4.25 4.53
CA GLN A 26 -2.01 4.70 3.98
C GLN A 26 -2.03 4.65 2.46
N GLY A 27 -1.62 5.75 1.82
CA GLY A 27 -1.35 5.76 0.39
C GLY A 27 -0.16 4.87 0.02
N LEU A 28 -0.22 4.32 -1.19
CA LEU A 28 0.83 3.46 -1.74
C LEU A 28 1.27 3.99 -3.10
N ALA A 29 2.56 4.15 -3.31
CA ALA A 29 3.12 4.43 -4.63
C ALA A 29 4.38 3.61 -4.87
N HIS A 30 4.57 3.11 -6.09
CA HIS A 30 5.79 2.40 -6.46
C HIS A 30 7.01 3.31 -6.26
N GLY A 31 8.03 2.81 -5.56
CA GLY A 31 9.23 3.56 -5.18
C GLY A 31 9.06 4.41 -3.92
N GLN A 32 7.87 4.52 -3.33
CA GLN A 32 7.65 5.23 -2.08
C GLN A 32 8.48 4.60 -0.97
N GLU A 33 9.24 5.42 -0.27
CA GLU A 33 9.95 5.07 0.95
C GLU A 33 9.29 5.76 2.13
N ASP A 34 8.80 5.00 3.10
CA ASP A 34 8.12 5.53 4.27
C ASP A 34 8.09 4.49 5.40
N THR A 35 7.58 4.89 6.56
CA THR A 35 7.17 3.97 7.61
C THR A 35 5.74 3.48 7.35
N PHE A 36 5.60 2.19 7.11
CA PHE A 36 4.31 1.54 6.90
C PHE A 36 3.86 0.81 8.16
N ASP A 37 2.57 0.91 8.50
CA ASP A 37 1.99 0.20 9.62
C ASP A 37 1.44 -1.16 9.17
N PHE A 38 1.84 -2.20 9.89
CA PHE A 38 1.40 -3.57 9.65
C PHE A 38 0.59 -4.11 10.84
N ARG A 39 -0.26 -5.12 10.60
CA ARG A 39 -1.03 -5.83 11.62
C ARG A 39 -0.23 -6.90 12.37
N SER A 40 0.98 -7.17 11.92
CA SER A 40 1.95 -8.08 12.54
C SER A 40 3.35 -7.46 12.45
N PRO A 41 4.30 -7.83 13.32
CA PRO A 41 5.70 -7.47 13.14
C PRO A 41 6.21 -7.91 11.77
N VAL A 42 7.14 -7.14 11.20
CA VAL A 42 7.86 -7.46 9.96
C VAL A 42 9.35 -7.59 10.29
N PRO A 43 10.04 -8.67 9.86
CA PRO A 43 9.53 -9.84 9.13
C PRO A 43 8.51 -10.67 9.95
N SER A 44 7.54 -11.27 9.24
CA SER A 44 6.61 -12.27 9.79
C SER A 44 6.83 -13.62 9.11
N ARG A 45 6.53 -14.73 9.81
CA ARG A 45 6.51 -16.08 9.22
C ARG A 45 5.22 -16.39 8.45
N GLY A 46 4.22 -15.51 8.52
CA GLY A 46 2.91 -15.72 7.94
C GLY A 46 2.48 -14.59 7.02
N LEU A 47 1.19 -14.57 6.70
CA LEU A 47 0.57 -13.51 5.92
C LEU A 47 0.79 -12.15 6.60
N VAL A 48 1.35 -11.19 5.87
CA VAL A 48 1.47 -9.80 6.33
C VAL A 48 0.30 -9.00 5.80
N MET A 49 -0.34 -8.22 6.67
CA MET A 49 -1.38 -7.27 6.28
C MET A 49 -0.98 -5.87 6.70
N LEU A 50 -1.20 -4.90 5.82
CA LEU A 50 -1.14 -3.49 6.20
C LEU A 50 -2.28 -3.18 7.18
N ALA A 51 -2.00 -2.33 8.16
CA ALA A 51 -3.03 -1.80 9.03
C ALA A 51 -3.87 -0.77 8.26
N ALA A 52 -5.18 -0.98 8.21
CA ALA A 52 -6.13 -0.09 7.56
C ALA A 52 -6.86 0.77 8.60
N GLY A 53 -7.21 2.01 8.26
CA GLY A 53 -8.06 2.88 9.05
C GLY A 53 -7.65 3.04 10.51
N LEU A 54 -8.43 2.46 11.43
CA LEU A 54 -8.19 2.50 12.87
C LEU A 54 -7.69 1.15 13.45
N ASP A 55 -7.25 0.23 12.60
CA ASP A 55 -6.79 -1.10 13.01
C ASP A 55 -5.72 -1.02 14.13
N ARG A 56 -5.81 -1.97 15.06
CA ARG A 56 -4.85 -2.22 16.15
C ARG A 56 -4.63 -3.74 16.31
N PRO A 57 -3.45 -4.20 16.78
CA PRO A 57 -2.21 -3.43 16.98
C PRO A 57 -1.58 -2.96 15.65
N ARG A 58 -0.64 -2.02 15.74
CA ARG A 58 0.15 -1.49 14.60
C ARG A 58 1.63 -1.67 14.87
N TYR A 59 2.34 -2.21 13.89
CA TYR A 59 3.78 -2.39 13.90
C TYR A 59 4.35 -1.60 12.74
N GLY A 60 5.02 -0.49 13.03
CA GLY A 60 5.67 0.33 12.01
C GLY A 60 6.95 -0.33 11.52
N ALA A 61 7.19 -0.34 10.20
CA ALA A 61 8.49 -0.67 9.63
C ALA A 61 8.81 0.27 8.46
N ARG A 62 10.07 0.70 8.37
CA ARG A 62 10.54 1.53 7.28
C ARG A 62 10.76 0.65 6.05
N CYS A 63 10.06 0.94 4.96
CA CYS A 63 10.10 0.13 3.76
C CYS A 63 10.10 0.99 2.50
N ARG A 64 10.55 0.40 1.39
CA ARG A 64 10.28 0.86 0.03
C ARG A 64 9.21 -0.03 -0.61
N VAL A 65 8.20 0.58 -1.23
CA VAL A 65 7.24 -0.14 -2.09
C VAL A 65 7.92 -0.44 -3.42
N ILE A 66 8.02 -1.71 -3.81
CA ILE A 66 8.65 -2.14 -5.07
C ILE A 66 7.69 -2.87 -6.02
N GLY A 67 6.44 -3.05 -5.61
CA GLY A 67 5.40 -3.66 -6.44
C GLY A 67 4.02 -3.42 -5.88
N ILE A 68 3.05 -3.15 -6.76
CA ILE A 68 1.64 -3.01 -6.40
C ILE A 68 0.82 -3.72 -7.48
N SER A 69 -0.09 -4.61 -7.09
CA SER A 69 -0.95 -5.31 -8.04
C SER A 69 -2.32 -5.65 -7.45
N HIS A 70 -3.31 -5.74 -8.32
CA HIS A 70 -4.65 -6.18 -7.98
C HIS A 70 -5.15 -7.18 -9.04
N PRO A 71 -5.82 -8.29 -8.66
CA PRO A 71 -6.21 -9.34 -9.59
C PRO A 71 -6.97 -8.85 -10.84
N ASN A 72 -7.87 -7.88 -10.66
CA ASN A 72 -8.72 -7.36 -11.75
C ASN A 72 -8.21 -6.06 -12.40
N LEU A 73 -7.29 -5.33 -11.74
CA LEU A 73 -6.77 -4.06 -12.27
C LEU A 73 -5.36 -4.19 -12.83
N GLY A 74 -4.73 -5.37 -12.65
CA GLY A 74 -3.37 -5.65 -13.06
C GLY A 74 -2.35 -4.93 -12.18
N ARG A 75 -1.25 -4.52 -12.82
CA ARG A 75 -0.15 -3.80 -12.16
C ARG A 75 -0.50 -2.34 -11.96
N LEU A 76 -0.24 -1.84 -10.77
CA LEU A 76 -0.53 -0.47 -10.36
C LEU A 76 0.76 0.32 -10.15
N GLN A 77 0.70 1.62 -10.40
CA GLN A 77 1.75 2.58 -10.03
C GLN A 77 1.50 3.16 -8.65
N ALA A 78 0.24 3.47 -8.34
CA ALA A 78 -0.13 4.05 -7.07
C ALA A 78 -1.60 3.82 -6.72
N VAL A 79 -1.90 3.89 -5.44
CA VAL A 79 -3.25 4.09 -4.91
C VAL A 79 -3.18 5.26 -3.92
N GLU A 80 -3.74 6.38 -4.35
CA GLU A 80 -3.83 7.60 -3.54
C GLU A 80 -5.10 7.53 -2.70
N VAL A 81 -4.96 7.83 -1.40
CA VAL A 81 -6.07 7.82 -0.44
C VAL A 81 -6.56 9.25 -0.22
N GLY A 82 -7.75 9.56 -0.75
CA GLY A 82 -8.46 10.79 -0.47
C GLY A 82 -9.45 10.64 0.69
N LYS A 83 -10.03 11.75 1.13
CA LYS A 83 -11.08 11.75 2.17
C LYS A 83 -12.37 11.02 1.75
N ARG A 84 -12.64 10.98 0.44
CA ARG A 84 -13.91 10.48 -0.14
C ARG A 84 -13.74 9.60 -1.38
N LEU A 85 -12.51 9.37 -1.82
CA LEU A 85 -12.24 8.53 -3.00
C LEU A 85 -10.85 7.92 -2.88
N TYR A 86 -10.67 6.78 -3.56
CA TYR A 86 -9.33 6.30 -3.92
C TYR A 86 -9.05 6.66 -5.36
N ARG A 87 -7.82 7.08 -5.65
CA ARG A 87 -7.35 7.26 -7.02
C ARG A 87 -6.32 6.20 -7.34
N VAL A 88 -6.69 5.27 -8.20
CA VAL A 88 -5.86 4.13 -8.61
C VAL A 88 -5.18 4.48 -9.92
N VAL A 89 -3.86 4.60 -9.89
CA VAL A 89 -3.04 4.84 -11.07
C VAL A 89 -2.50 3.51 -11.55
N ARG A 90 -2.90 3.09 -12.75
CA ARG A 90 -2.44 1.83 -13.37
C ARG A 90 -1.08 2.01 -14.05
N HIS A 91 -0.45 0.90 -14.41
CA HIS A 91 0.86 0.90 -15.09
C HIS A 91 0.88 1.67 -16.42
N ASP A 92 -0.25 1.72 -17.14
CA ASP A 92 -0.42 2.48 -18.37
C ASP A 92 -0.75 3.96 -18.15
N ALA A 93 -0.60 4.45 -16.92
CA ALA A 93 -0.96 5.79 -16.46
C ALA A 93 -2.46 6.12 -16.52
N SER A 94 -3.33 5.16 -16.87
CA SER A 94 -4.77 5.34 -16.72
C SER A 94 -5.15 5.43 -15.25
N VAL A 95 -6.19 6.23 -14.97
CA VAL A 95 -6.65 6.51 -13.62
C VAL A 95 -8.05 5.98 -13.45
N VAL A 96 -8.27 5.25 -12.36
CA VAL A 96 -9.60 4.85 -11.90
C VAL A 96 -9.85 5.50 -10.56
N GLU A 97 -10.90 6.30 -10.49
CA GLU A 97 -11.37 6.85 -9.23
C GLU A 97 -12.47 5.95 -8.66
N LEU A 98 -12.31 5.57 -7.41
CA LEU A 98 -13.23 4.68 -6.71
C LEU A 98 -13.98 5.44 -5.63
N ASP A 99 -15.30 5.27 -5.63
CA ASP A 99 -16.11 5.76 -4.52
C ASP A 99 -15.78 4.96 -3.26
N ALA A 100 -15.51 5.73 -2.23
CA ALA A 100 -15.26 5.29 -0.90
C ALA A 100 -16.52 4.73 -0.23
N GLU A 101 -17.64 5.45 -0.30
CA GLU A 101 -18.78 5.18 0.58
C GLU A 101 -19.57 3.93 0.17
N GLY A 102 -19.22 3.28 -0.94
CA GLY A 102 -19.75 1.97 -1.36
C GLY A 102 -21.26 1.96 -1.61
N GLY A 103 -21.93 3.12 -1.56
CA GLY A 103 -23.37 3.19 -1.39
C GLY A 103 -24.06 4.38 -2.05
N SER A 104 -23.34 5.40 -2.54
CA SER A 104 -23.96 6.50 -3.26
C SER A 104 -23.20 6.79 -4.54
N LEU A 105 -23.88 6.56 -5.67
CA LEU A 105 -23.40 6.84 -7.02
C LEU A 105 -22.98 8.31 -7.19
N LEU A 106 -21.76 8.64 -6.77
CA LEU A 106 -21.06 9.79 -7.33
C LEU A 106 -20.87 9.48 -8.82
N ARG A 107 -21.60 10.21 -9.67
CA ARG A 107 -21.61 9.99 -11.13
C ARG A 107 -20.18 9.99 -11.67
N GLY A 108 -19.80 8.90 -12.33
CA GLY A 108 -18.50 8.76 -13.00
C GLY A 108 -17.43 8.00 -12.20
N LEU A 109 -17.68 7.64 -10.94
CA LEU A 109 -16.77 6.82 -10.14
C LEU A 109 -17.07 5.33 -10.30
N ALA A 110 -16.03 4.50 -10.26
CA ALA A 110 -16.19 3.06 -10.19
C ALA A 110 -16.46 2.63 -8.74
N HIS A 111 -17.23 1.54 -8.57
CA HIS A 111 -17.40 0.93 -7.26
C HIS A 111 -16.10 0.23 -6.83
N ALA A 112 -15.80 0.28 -5.53
CA ALA A 112 -14.80 -0.62 -4.97
C ALA A 112 -15.21 -2.08 -5.26
N PRO A 113 -14.28 -2.94 -5.74
CA PRO A 113 -14.50 -4.37 -5.90
C PRO A 113 -14.95 -5.04 -4.59
N PRO A 114 -15.75 -6.13 -4.67
CA PRO A 114 -16.18 -6.90 -3.50
C PRO A 114 -15.02 -7.41 -2.62
N ASP A 115 -13.88 -7.70 -3.27
CA ASP A 115 -12.63 -8.14 -2.63
C ASP A 115 -11.53 -7.10 -2.85
N TRP A 116 -11.75 -5.86 -2.38
CA TRP A 116 -10.79 -4.76 -2.50
C TRP A 116 -9.53 -5.00 -1.66
N THR A 117 -8.67 -5.88 -2.16
CA THR A 117 -7.38 -6.25 -1.57
C THR A 117 -6.28 -6.12 -2.61
N VAL A 118 -5.33 -5.24 -2.33
CA VAL A 118 -4.16 -4.98 -3.16
C VAL A 118 -2.99 -5.76 -2.60
N ARG A 119 -2.25 -6.45 -3.47
CA ARG A 119 -0.96 -7.06 -3.12
C ARG A 119 0.13 -6.03 -3.29
N VAL A 120 0.97 -5.92 -2.26
CA VAL A 120 2.03 -4.92 -2.20
C VAL A 120 3.33 -5.63 -1.83
N THR A 121 4.35 -5.42 -2.65
CA THR A 121 5.69 -5.94 -2.39
C THR A 121 6.53 -4.84 -1.76
N PHE A 122 7.10 -5.13 -0.60
CA PHE A 122 7.96 -4.22 0.14
C PHE A 122 9.39 -4.74 0.19
N GLN A 123 10.33 -3.81 0.19
CA GLN A 123 11.70 -4.01 0.64
C GLN A 123 11.86 -3.30 1.98
N VAL A 124 12.30 -3.99 3.03
CA VAL A 124 12.63 -3.32 4.29
C VAL A 124 13.86 -2.43 4.09
N LEU A 125 13.83 -1.25 4.68
CA LEU A 125 14.96 -0.33 4.71
C LEU A 125 15.52 -0.38 6.13
N ASP A 126 16.82 -0.57 6.28
CA ASP A 126 17.45 -0.61 7.62
C ASP A 126 17.08 0.63 8.44
N GLU A 127 16.90 0.43 9.75
CA GLU A 127 16.55 1.50 10.68
C GLU A 127 17.61 2.61 10.65
N LEU A 128 17.13 3.85 10.81
CA LEU A 128 18.00 4.98 11.13
C LEU A 128 18.83 4.61 12.38
N PRO A 129 20.13 4.95 12.42
CA PRO A 129 20.90 4.84 13.66
C PRO A 129 20.22 5.69 14.74
N ASP A 130 20.23 5.16 15.97
CA ASP A 130 19.74 5.81 17.21
C ASP A 130 20.10 7.30 17.34
#